data_AF-A0A0U0W2Q6-F1
#
_entry.id   AF-A0A0U0W2Q6-F1
#
_cell.length_a   1.000
_cell.length_b   1.000
_cell.length_c   1.000
_cell.angle_alpha   90.00
_cell.angle_beta   90.00
_cell.angle_gamma   90.00
#
_symmetry.space_group_name_H-M   'P 1'
#
loop_
_entity.id
_entity.type
_entity.pdbx_description
1 polymer ?
#
loop_
_entity_poly.entity_id
_entity_poly.type
_entity_poly.pdbx_seq_one_letter_code
_entity_poly.pdbx_strand_id
1 'polypeptide(L)' 'MCAEPLLTELGQRFQGLLNAALTKGIAPPGRSGLGPRTMDAVAVVACEHPEATPEHIAHAYDMFLTEHGTGHR' A
#
# COMPACT_ATOMS: atom_id res chain seq x y z
N MET A 1 -26.16 -3.54 0.83
CA MET A 1 -24.78 -3.58 0.31
C MET A 1 -23.94 -2.73 1.26
N CYS A 2 -23.38 -3.33 2.31
CA CYS A 2 -22.67 -2.59 3.36
C CYS A 2 -21.43 -3.38 3.77
N ALA A 3 -20.37 -3.30 2.96
CA ALA A 3 -19.08 -3.92 3.26
C ALA A 3 -17.93 -3.04 2.79
N GLU A 4 -17.97 -1.71 3.00
CA GLU A 4 -16.95 -0.82 2.39
C GLU A 4 -16.34 0.31 3.26
N PRO A 5 -16.67 0.56 4.55
CA PRO A 5 -15.97 1.63 5.28
C PRO A 5 -14.54 1.23 5.69
N LEU A 6 -14.31 -0.02 6.06
CA LEU A 6 -13.00 -0.49 6.55
C LEU A 6 -11.94 -0.57 5.44
N LEU A 7 -12.33 -1.02 4.25
CA LEU A 7 -11.45 -1.05 3.08
C LEU A 7 -11.07 0.36 2.63
N THR A 8 -11.99 1.32 2.79
CA THR A 8 -11.77 2.74 2.49
C THR A 8 -10.79 3.38 3.47
N GLU A 9 -10.95 3.18 4.78
CA GLU A 9 -9.99 3.70 5.78
C GLU A 9 -8.60 3.09 5.60
N LEU A 10 -8.52 1.79 5.35
CA LEU A 10 -7.25 1.10 5.15
C LEU A 10 -6.58 1.50 3.83
N GLY A 11 -7.37 1.65 2.77
CA GLY A 11 -6.91 2.18 1.48
C GLY A 11 -6.41 3.61 1.58
N GLN A 12 -7.08 4.48 2.35
CA GLN A 12 -6.61 5.85 2.63
C GLN A 12 -5.27 5.87 3.38
N ARG A 13 -5.07 4.99 4.37
CA ARG A 13 -3.79 4.85 5.07
C ARG A 13 -2.68 4.37 4.13
N PHE A 14 -2.96 3.34 3.34
CA PHE A 14 -2.03 2.83 2.33
C PHE A 14 -1.64 3.93 1.34
N GLN A 15 -2.61 4.67 0.81
CA GLN A 15 -2.37 5.72 -0.16
C GLN A 15 -1.58 6.90 0.45
N GLY A 16 -1.80 7.23 1.72
CA GLY A 16 -1.00 8.22 2.44
C GLY A 16 0.47 7.80 2.58
N LEU A 17 0.71 6.53 2.90
CA LEU A 17 2.07 5.98 3.02
C LEU A 17 2.77 5.86 1.67
N LEU A 18 2.05 5.39 0.65
CA LEU A 18 2.57 5.30 -0.72
C LEU A 18 2.93 6.68 -1.28
N ASN A 19 2.09 7.70 -1.06
CA ASN A 19 2.44 9.06 -1.44
C ASN A 19 3.68 9.57 -0.70
N ALA A 20 3.84 9.27 0.58
CA ALA A 20 5.05 9.63 1.33
C ALA A 20 6.30 8.90 0.82
N ALA A 21 6.17 7.64 0.41
CA ALA A 21 7.24 6.89 -0.25
C ALA A 21 7.61 7.52 -1.61
N LEU A 22 6.62 7.86 -2.43
CA LEU A 22 6.82 8.44 -3.77
C LEU A 22 7.30 9.89 -3.78
N THR A 23 7.01 10.67 -2.74
CA THR A 23 7.40 12.10 -2.70
C THR A 23 8.58 12.37 -1.78
N LYS A 24 8.80 11.52 -0.77
CA LYS A 24 9.84 11.73 0.25
C LYS A 24 10.80 10.55 0.39
N GLY A 25 10.56 9.41 -0.28
CA GLY A 25 11.34 8.18 -0.07
C GLY A 25 11.17 7.58 1.32
N ILE A 26 10.05 7.82 2.00
CA ILE A 26 9.83 7.37 3.38
C ILE A 26 9.10 6.02 3.38
N ALA A 27 9.73 5.01 3.97
CA ALA A 27 9.15 3.68 4.17
C ALA A 27 7.98 3.72 5.19
N PRO A 28 6.99 2.83 5.05
CA PRO A 28 5.85 2.79 5.94
C PRO A 28 6.26 2.34 7.35
N PRO A 29 5.73 2.95 8.43
CA PRO A 29 5.99 2.48 9.77
C PRO A 29 5.29 1.12 9.98
N GLY A 30 6.00 0.13 10.53
CA GLY A 30 5.51 -1.24 10.75
C GLY A 30 4.27 -1.39 11.65
N ARG A 31 3.70 -0.29 12.15
CA ARG A 31 2.48 -0.24 12.97
C ARG A 31 1.25 0.26 12.22
N SER A 32 1.28 0.30 10.89
CA SER A 32 0.21 0.89 10.07
C SER A 32 -1.09 0.06 10.06
N GLY A 33 -1.05 -1.18 10.55
CA GLY A 33 -2.17 -2.13 10.44
C GLY A 33 -2.39 -2.65 9.01
N LEU A 34 -1.50 -2.28 8.09
CA LEU A 34 -1.39 -2.90 6.77
C LEU A 34 -0.75 -4.27 6.92
N GLY A 35 -1.03 -5.15 5.97
CA GLY A 35 -0.43 -6.47 5.97
C GLY A 35 1.06 -6.41 5.63
N PRO A 36 1.87 -7.39 6.07
CA PRO A 36 3.31 -7.40 5.89
C PRO A 36 3.74 -7.31 4.42
N ARG A 37 2.98 -7.90 3.48
CA ARG A 37 3.30 -7.86 2.05
C ARG A 37 3.05 -6.48 1.45
N THR A 38 1.97 -5.83 1.87
CA THR A 38 1.70 -4.44 1.48
C THR A 38 2.83 -3.51 1.94
N MET A 39 3.28 -3.69 3.19
CA MET A 39 4.34 -2.84 3.75
C MET A 39 5.67 -3.04 3.04
N ASP A 40 6.03 -4.27 2.72
CA ASP A 40 7.23 -4.59 1.95
C ASP A 40 7.22 -3.90 0.58
N ALA A 41 6.09 -4.00 -0.15
CA ALA A 41 5.98 -3.36 -1.46
C ALA A 41 6.06 -1.83 -1.41
N VAL A 42 5.47 -1.18 -0.40
CA VAL A 42 5.62 0.29 -0.22
C VAL A 42 7.05 0.65 0.19
N ALA A 43 7.75 -0.20 0.95
CA ALA A 43 9.16 0.00 1.28
C ALA A 43 10.06 -0.11 0.03
N VAL A 44 9.75 -1.02 -0.91
CA VAL A 44 10.43 -1.08 -2.21
C VAL A 44 10.22 0.22 -2.98
N VAL A 45 8.98 0.74 -3.05
CA VAL A 45 8.70 2.04 -3.69
C VAL A 45 9.52 3.17 -3.04
N ALA A 46 9.65 3.17 -1.71
CA ALA A 46 10.46 4.16 -0.99
C ALA A 46 11.97 4.02 -1.25
N CYS A 47 12.46 2.79 -1.44
CA CYS A 47 13.87 2.51 -1.73
C CYS A 47 14.24 2.91 -3.16
N GLU A 48 13.33 2.67 -4.11
CA GLU A 48 13.49 3.00 -5.52
C GLU A 48 13.24 4.48 -5.80
N HIS A 49 12.76 5.26 -4.82
CA HIS A 49 12.58 6.70 -4.97
C HIS A 49 13.93 7.41 -5.22
N PRO A 50 14.03 8.33 -6.19
CA PRO A 50 12.95 8.93 -7.00
C PRO A 50 12.63 8.23 -8.32
N GLU A 51 13.31 7.13 -8.64
CA GLU A 51 13.16 6.35 -9.88
C GLU A 51 12.02 5.32 -9.82
N ALA A 52 11.19 5.36 -8.77
CA ALA A 52 10.06 4.46 -8.57
C ALA A 52 9.12 4.47 -9.79
N THR A 53 9.05 3.33 -10.48
CA THR A 53 8.21 3.15 -11.67
C THR A 53 6.75 2.87 -11.32
N PRO A 54 5.82 3.07 -12.27
CA PRO A 54 4.43 2.64 -12.10
C PRO A 54 4.27 1.14 -11.82
N GLU A 55 5.25 0.31 -12.17
CA GLU A 55 5.25 -1.12 -11.85
C GLU A 55 5.38 -1.36 -10.33
N HIS A 56 6.23 -0.60 -9.63
CA HIS A 56 6.34 -0.68 -8.17
C HIS A 56 5.04 -0.25 -7.47
N ILE A 57 4.36 0.76 -8.04
CA ILE A 57 3.06 1.22 -7.55
C ILE A 57 2.01 0.12 -7.75
N ALA A 58 1.93 -0.46 -8.95
CA ALA A 58 1.01 -1.54 -9.26
C ALA A 58 1.25 -2.77 -8.36
N HIS A 59 2.51 -3.12 -8.13
CA HIS A 59 2.90 -4.21 -7.23
C HIS A 59 2.43 -3.95 -5.78
N ALA A 60 2.56 -2.72 -5.27
CA ALA A 60 2.07 -2.37 -3.94
C ALA A 60 0.55 -2.50 -3.80
N TYR A 61 -0.21 -2.13 -4.84
CA TYR A 61 -1.66 -2.34 -4.89
C TYR A 61 -2.04 -3.82 -4.99
N ASP A 62 -1.31 -4.62 -5.77
CA ASP A 62 -1.55 -6.07 -5.88
C ASP A 62 -1.33 -6.77 -4.53
N MET A 63 -0.27 -6.40 -3.79
CA MET A 63 -0.04 -6.91 -2.43
C MET A 63 -1.14 -6.47 -1.46
N PHE A 64 -1.64 -5.24 -1.57
CA PHE A 64 -2.77 -4.76 -0.76
C PHE A 64 -4.05 -5.55 -1.05
N LEU A 65 -4.38 -5.76 -2.33
CA LEU A 65 -5.54 -6.54 -2.75
C LEU A 65 -5.39 -8.03 -2.40
N THR A 66 -4.18 -8.57 -2.42
CA THR A 66 -3.94 -9.96 -2.02
C THR A 66 -4.16 -10.16 -0.51
N GLU A 67 -3.80 -9.19 0.32
CA GLU A 67 -3.96 -9.30 1.78
C GLU A 67 -5.33 -8.85 2.29
N HIS A 68 -5.94 -7.85 1.66
CA HIS A 68 -7.21 -7.24 2.10
C HIS A 68 -8.37 -7.46 1.15
N GLY A 69 -8.12 -7.92 -0.07
CA GLY A 69 -9.13 -8.34 -1.03
C GLY A 69 -9.66 -9.72 -0.66
N THR A 70 -10.38 -9.80 0.44
CA THR A 70 -11.24 -10.95 0.74
C THR A 70 -12.36 -11.05 -0.29
N GLY A 71 -12.15 -11.91 -1.30
CA GLY A 71 -13.13 -12.75 -1.98
C GLY A 71 -14.48 -12.13 -2.36
N HIS A 72 -14.59 -11.65 -3.60
CA HIS A 72 -15.87 -11.67 -4.30
C HIS A 72 -16.17 -13.12 -4.68
N ARG A 73 -17.00 -13.81 -3.89
CA ARG A 73 -17.70 -15.04 -4.31
C ARG A 73 -19.11 -15.05 -3.74
#